data_AF-A0A1C6I7T1-F1
#
_entry.id   AF-A0A1C6I7T1-F1
#
_cell.length_a   1.000
_cell.length_b   1.000
_cell.length_c   1.000
_cell.angle_alpha   90.00
_cell.angle_beta   90.00
_cell.angle_gamma   90.00
#
_symmetry.space_group_name_H-M   'P 1'
#
loop_
_entity.id
_entity.type
_entity.pdbx_description
1 polymer ?
#
loop_
_entity_poly.entity_id
_entity_poly.type
_entity_poly.pdbx_seq_one_letter_code
_entity_poly.pdbx_strand_id
1 'polypeptide(L)'
;MDVTKYMVGKVSYVGKDYVNVVYKAGFGVANFSGYSKLDKDSCNSDVSGLKKDDYVIITNSKVNSKLDAVKADVVEGKITSTRDNKNDIRIDNNWYTSALASGDASKIALSNTVTVVIKSGYVVYVDDYKIGSTDVALMIDAAKTSGVGKKWQADMLFPDGTRKTVDIDEDKSDILSNGALVSGLKNNSGDVIPTLVTYSQSGSKYELDQIAQINSKYAGYDHHTAIPANSYVDDGKIKKADKSTLSYINASATVFVKYGSDDYKVVTGDNMKNWSDKNIFSGDMLTDDSDGYAYAKVAFVNTNKNPSSADKTYAYIFGVENNAKDANNNEYVEYNVWNGTAATTLKVKQSAGSAYAEGTVVEYTLDSDGYADCDTYVYKTNLNKGALTGFAWDSNGKDGNVTIARNGSVAAGQTIAREIDKNDTMVLFVDTDAQTGVADGSLQTAIENYDSTGNVTSYKNNVMFYSKDGKTLDVLVVDVTNELDTDVYPN
;
A
#
# COMPACT_ATOMS: atom_id res chain seq x y z
N MET A 1 -25.91 -44.00 -6.79
CA MET A 1 -26.83 -42.87 -7.02
C MET A 1 -27.36 -43.00 -8.42
N ASP A 2 -28.67 -43.09 -8.63
CA ASP A 2 -29.23 -42.75 -9.93
C ASP A 2 -28.90 -41.27 -10.14
N VAL A 3 -27.84 -40.98 -10.89
CA VAL A 3 -27.41 -39.61 -11.12
C VAL A 3 -28.44 -39.01 -12.06
N THR A 4 -29.40 -38.27 -11.52
CA THR A 4 -30.22 -37.37 -12.33
C THR A 4 -29.27 -36.55 -13.17
N LYS A 5 -29.32 -36.73 -14.50
CA LYS A 5 -28.48 -35.98 -15.43
C LYS A 5 -28.68 -34.49 -15.15
N TYR A 6 -27.61 -33.79 -14.83
CA TYR A 6 -27.63 -32.35 -14.54
C TYR A 6 -26.61 -31.60 -15.39
N MET A 7 -26.86 -30.30 -15.56
CA MET A 7 -25.86 -29.36 -16.02
C MET A 7 -25.74 -28.18 -15.06
N VAL A 8 -24.56 -27.55 -15.04
CA VAL A 8 -24.31 -26.31 -14.32
C VAL A 8 -24.39 -25.17 -15.33
N GLY A 9 -25.18 -24.16 -15.01
CA GLY A 9 -25.33 -22.95 -15.81
C GLY A 9 -25.01 -21.69 -15.01
N LYS A 10 -24.48 -20.66 -15.68
CA LYS A 10 -24.29 -19.31 -15.11
C LYS A 10 -25.33 -18.36 -15.72
N VAL A 11 -26.04 -17.62 -14.87
CA VAL A 11 -27.03 -16.63 -15.32
C VAL A 11 -26.29 -15.46 -15.98
N SER A 12 -26.55 -15.24 -17.26
CA SER A 12 -25.95 -14.15 -18.04
C SER A 12 -26.81 -12.89 -18.08
N TYR A 13 -28.13 -13.05 -17.93
CA TYR A 13 -29.09 -11.95 -17.99
C TYR A 13 -30.37 -12.27 -17.21
N VAL A 14 -30.96 -11.26 -16.60
CA VAL A 14 -32.24 -11.35 -15.88
C VAL A 14 -33.25 -10.43 -16.57
N GLY A 15 -34.30 -11.03 -17.12
CA GLY A 15 -35.46 -10.34 -17.66
C GLY A 15 -36.57 -10.20 -16.62
N LYS A 16 -37.72 -9.66 -17.03
CA LYS A 16 -38.88 -9.47 -16.12
C LYS A 16 -39.45 -10.80 -15.60
N ASP A 17 -39.50 -11.81 -16.47
CA ASP A 17 -40.16 -13.10 -16.25
C ASP A 17 -39.31 -14.30 -16.73
N TYR A 18 -38.03 -14.07 -17.02
CA TYR A 18 -37.10 -15.10 -17.48
C TYR A 18 -35.66 -14.78 -17.10
N VAL A 19 -34.80 -15.79 -17.16
CA VAL A 19 -33.33 -15.62 -17.10
C VAL A 19 -32.66 -16.31 -18.28
N ASN A 20 -31.57 -15.73 -18.78
CA ASN A 20 -30.70 -16.41 -19.74
C ASN A 20 -29.55 -17.09 -19.01
N VAL A 21 -29.17 -18.28 -19.48
CA VAL A 21 -28.17 -19.13 -18.84
C VAL A 21 -27.13 -19.60 -19.86
N VAL A 22 -25.86 -19.57 -19.47
CA VAL A 22 -24.73 -20.10 -20.23
C VAL A 22 -24.26 -21.41 -19.61
N TYR A 23 -24.09 -22.45 -20.42
CA TYR A 23 -23.55 -23.73 -19.97
C TYR A 23 -22.12 -23.61 -19.44
N LYS A 24 -21.84 -24.28 -18.32
CA LYS A 24 -20.51 -24.30 -17.67
C LYS A 24 -19.94 -25.70 -17.53
N ALA A 25 -20.73 -26.65 -17.04
CA ALA A 25 -20.27 -28.02 -16.78
C ALA A 25 -21.43 -29.03 -16.71
N GLY A 26 -21.10 -30.31 -16.58
CA GLY A 26 -22.04 -31.41 -16.42
C GLY A 26 -22.38 -32.11 -17.75
N PHE A 27 -23.59 -32.64 -17.85
CA PHE A 27 -24.05 -33.31 -19.07
C PHE A 27 -24.23 -32.29 -20.20
N GLY A 28 -23.83 -32.67 -21.41
CA GLY A 28 -23.84 -31.76 -22.56
C GLY A 28 -25.23 -31.21 -22.88
N VAL A 29 -25.26 -29.96 -23.36
CA VAL A 29 -26.47 -29.14 -23.64
C VAL A 29 -27.50 -29.82 -24.54
N ALA A 30 -27.08 -30.77 -25.38
CA ALA A 30 -27.99 -31.57 -26.22
C ALA A 30 -29.02 -32.37 -25.41
N ASN A 31 -28.76 -32.60 -24.12
CA ASN A 31 -29.69 -33.27 -23.22
C ASN A 31 -30.68 -32.32 -22.54
N PHE A 32 -30.54 -30.99 -22.69
CA PHE A 32 -31.31 -29.99 -21.95
C PHE A 32 -31.91 -28.94 -22.90
N SER A 33 -32.86 -29.33 -23.74
CA SER A 33 -33.53 -28.40 -24.64
C SER A 33 -34.19 -27.26 -23.85
N GLY A 34 -34.01 -26.02 -24.28
CA GLY A 34 -34.57 -24.84 -23.63
C GLY A 34 -33.78 -24.28 -22.43
N TYR A 35 -32.60 -24.84 -22.11
CA TYR A 35 -31.82 -24.38 -20.94
C TYR A 35 -31.36 -22.91 -21.03
N SER A 36 -31.12 -22.40 -22.25
CA SER A 36 -30.50 -21.09 -22.47
C SER A 36 -31.39 -19.92 -22.08
N LYS A 37 -32.70 -20.16 -21.96
CA LYS A 37 -33.70 -19.22 -21.44
C LYS A 37 -34.67 -19.96 -20.54
N LEU A 38 -34.56 -19.76 -19.24
CA LEU A 38 -35.46 -20.33 -18.24
C LEU A 38 -36.62 -19.36 -18.00
N ASP A 39 -37.82 -19.78 -18.36
CA ASP A 39 -39.08 -19.08 -18.13
C ASP A 39 -40.19 -20.09 -17.79
N LYS A 40 -41.42 -19.61 -17.63
CA LYS A 40 -42.58 -20.47 -17.31
C LYS A 40 -42.85 -21.56 -18.35
N ASP A 41 -42.35 -21.43 -19.58
CA ASP A 41 -42.60 -22.36 -20.68
C ASP A 41 -41.49 -23.43 -20.78
N SER A 42 -40.26 -23.10 -20.38
CA SER A 42 -39.11 -24.02 -20.40
C SER A 42 -38.75 -24.62 -19.04
N CYS A 43 -39.16 -24.01 -17.92
CA CYS A 43 -38.77 -24.39 -16.56
C CYS A 43 -39.98 -24.45 -15.62
N ASN A 44 -40.03 -25.48 -14.77
CA ASN A 44 -41.04 -25.60 -13.71
C ASN A 44 -40.66 -24.82 -12.44
N SER A 45 -39.38 -24.52 -12.26
CA SER A 45 -38.86 -23.85 -11.06
C SER A 45 -39.04 -22.33 -11.13
N ASP A 46 -39.26 -21.69 -9.98
CA ASP A 46 -39.29 -20.23 -9.88
C ASP A 46 -37.88 -19.66 -10.05
N VAL A 47 -37.72 -18.78 -11.04
CA VAL A 47 -36.45 -18.13 -11.40
C VAL A 47 -36.40 -16.65 -11.03
N SER A 48 -37.47 -16.12 -10.42
CA SER A 48 -37.61 -14.69 -10.12
C SER A 48 -36.57 -14.16 -9.13
N GLY A 49 -36.02 -15.02 -8.27
CA GLY A 49 -34.98 -14.67 -7.29
C GLY A 49 -33.54 -14.73 -7.82
N LEU A 50 -33.33 -15.13 -9.06
CA LEU A 50 -32.00 -15.25 -9.66
C LEU A 50 -31.46 -13.90 -10.12
N LYS A 51 -30.16 -13.69 -9.94
CA LYS A 51 -29.41 -12.50 -10.35
C LYS A 51 -28.40 -12.84 -11.44
N LYS A 52 -27.92 -11.81 -12.15
CA LYS A 52 -26.76 -11.97 -13.04
C LYS A 52 -25.60 -12.56 -12.24
N ASP A 53 -24.86 -13.46 -12.86
CA ASP A 53 -23.73 -14.21 -12.30
C ASP A 53 -24.06 -15.27 -11.23
N ASP A 54 -25.34 -15.47 -10.88
CA ASP A 54 -25.76 -16.63 -10.10
C ASP A 54 -25.51 -17.94 -10.88
N TYR A 55 -25.21 -19.01 -10.14
CA TYR A 55 -25.12 -20.37 -10.68
C TYR A 55 -26.41 -21.13 -10.46
N VAL A 56 -26.77 -21.99 -11.41
CA VAL A 56 -27.95 -22.86 -11.34
C VAL A 56 -27.59 -24.29 -11.71
N ILE A 57 -28.17 -25.25 -10.99
CA ILE A 57 -28.16 -26.67 -11.36
C ILE A 57 -29.45 -26.95 -12.10
N ILE A 58 -29.34 -27.36 -13.36
CA ILE A 58 -30.46 -27.64 -14.24
C ILE A 58 -30.56 -29.16 -14.44
N THR A 59 -31.76 -29.68 -14.27
CA THR A 59 -32.09 -31.10 -14.46
C THR A 59 -33.27 -31.25 -15.41
N ASN A 60 -33.35 -32.37 -16.13
CA ASN A 60 -34.55 -32.69 -16.89
C ASN A 60 -35.68 -33.08 -15.95
N SER A 61 -36.77 -32.32 -15.96
CA SER A 61 -37.96 -32.69 -15.19
C SER A 61 -38.64 -33.89 -15.85
N LYS A 62 -39.23 -34.75 -15.02
CA LYS A 62 -40.17 -35.77 -15.51
C LYS A 62 -41.58 -35.21 -15.73
N VAL A 63 -41.79 -33.93 -15.41
CA VAL A 63 -43.11 -33.27 -15.44
C VAL A 63 -43.21 -32.32 -16.63
N ASN A 64 -44.25 -32.50 -17.45
CA ASN A 64 -44.63 -31.63 -18.57
C ASN A 64 -43.50 -31.33 -19.57
N SER A 65 -42.48 -32.18 -19.66
CA SER A 65 -41.33 -32.03 -20.55
C SER A 65 -40.55 -30.71 -20.37
N LYS A 66 -40.65 -30.08 -19.21
CA LYS A 66 -39.88 -28.88 -18.83
C LYS A 66 -38.61 -29.22 -18.06
N LEU A 67 -37.76 -28.23 -17.84
CA LEU A 67 -36.59 -28.32 -16.98
C LEU A 67 -36.96 -27.99 -15.52
N ASP A 68 -36.11 -28.43 -14.60
CA ASP A 68 -36.06 -27.93 -13.22
C ASP A 68 -34.71 -27.25 -13.01
N ALA A 69 -34.71 -26.10 -12.35
CA ALA A 69 -33.52 -25.31 -12.09
C ALA A 69 -33.50 -24.85 -10.64
N VAL A 70 -32.41 -25.10 -9.94
CA VAL A 70 -32.22 -24.65 -8.56
C VAL A 70 -30.96 -23.84 -8.47
N LYS A 71 -31.02 -22.68 -7.80
CA LYS A 71 -29.84 -21.88 -7.48
C LYS A 71 -28.80 -22.76 -6.76
N ALA A 72 -27.57 -22.69 -7.22
CA ALA A 72 -26.43 -23.35 -6.61
C ALA A 72 -25.75 -22.39 -5.63
N ASP A 73 -25.14 -22.95 -4.60
CA ASP A 73 -24.30 -22.16 -3.70
C ASP A 73 -22.92 -21.96 -4.34
N VAL A 74 -22.28 -20.84 -4.04
CA VAL A 74 -20.89 -20.58 -4.44
C VAL A 74 -20.07 -20.42 -3.18
N VAL A 75 -18.95 -21.13 -3.12
CA VAL A 75 -17.99 -21.04 -2.02
C VAL A 75 -16.66 -20.60 -2.60
N GLU A 76 -16.09 -19.56 -2.01
CA GLU A 76 -14.76 -19.09 -2.31
C GLU A 76 -13.86 -19.31 -1.10
N GLY A 77 -12.64 -19.81 -1.33
CA GLY A 77 -11.63 -19.85 -0.29
C GLY A 77 -10.50 -20.84 -0.53
N LYS A 78 -9.55 -20.85 0.40
CA LYS A 78 -8.39 -21.73 0.39
C LYS A 78 -8.76 -23.15 0.78
N ILE A 79 -8.24 -24.12 0.03
CA ILE A 79 -8.31 -25.53 0.38
C ILE A 79 -7.27 -25.82 1.47
N THR A 80 -7.76 -26.01 2.69
CA THR A 80 -6.92 -26.19 3.89
C THR A 80 -6.67 -27.65 4.25
N SER A 81 -7.41 -28.58 3.64
CA SER A 81 -7.26 -30.00 3.89
C SER A 81 -7.86 -30.84 2.76
N THR A 82 -7.29 -32.02 2.56
CA THR A 82 -7.79 -33.06 1.66
C THR A 82 -7.82 -34.39 2.41
N ARG A 83 -8.80 -35.26 2.16
CA ARG A 83 -8.78 -36.63 2.71
C ARG A 83 -8.01 -37.58 1.81
N ASP A 84 -7.62 -38.73 2.37
CA ASP A 84 -6.92 -39.81 1.65
C ASP A 84 -7.70 -40.33 0.44
N ASN A 85 -9.03 -40.16 0.43
CA ASN A 85 -9.88 -40.48 -0.72
C ASN A 85 -9.67 -39.54 -1.93
N LYS A 86 -8.87 -38.47 -1.76
CA LYS A 86 -8.52 -37.41 -2.74
C LYS A 86 -9.69 -36.66 -3.37
N ASN A 87 -10.92 -36.95 -2.93
CA ASN A 87 -12.14 -36.35 -3.45
C ASN A 87 -12.71 -35.33 -2.48
N ASP A 88 -12.43 -35.44 -1.18
CA ASP A 88 -12.95 -34.49 -0.20
C ASP A 88 -11.94 -33.37 0.06
N ILE A 89 -12.43 -32.13 -0.01
CA ILE A 89 -11.67 -30.90 0.25
C ILE A 89 -12.31 -30.11 1.37
N ARG A 90 -11.51 -29.33 2.11
CA ARG A 90 -12.01 -28.44 3.16
C ARG A 90 -11.75 -26.98 2.83
N ILE A 91 -12.82 -26.20 2.74
CA ILE A 91 -12.81 -24.75 2.53
C ILE A 91 -13.55 -24.10 3.70
N ASP A 92 -12.92 -23.14 4.35
CA ASP A 92 -13.48 -22.43 5.52
C ASP A 92 -14.10 -23.39 6.57
N ASN A 93 -13.29 -24.37 7.02
CA ASN A 93 -13.67 -25.43 7.97
C ASN A 93 -14.80 -26.38 7.55
N ASN A 94 -15.40 -26.20 6.37
CA ASN A 94 -16.47 -27.06 5.85
C ASN A 94 -15.93 -28.08 4.84
N TRP A 95 -16.39 -29.34 4.95
CA TRP A 95 -16.02 -30.42 4.04
C TRP A 95 -16.96 -30.46 2.83
N TYR A 96 -16.36 -30.59 1.65
CA TYR A 96 -17.07 -30.77 0.38
C TYR A 96 -16.50 -31.98 -0.37
N THR A 97 -17.38 -32.72 -1.05
CA THR A 97 -16.98 -33.86 -1.88
C THR A 97 -16.92 -33.44 -3.35
N SER A 98 -15.81 -33.70 -4.01
CA SER A 98 -15.65 -33.45 -5.45
C SER A 98 -16.53 -34.39 -6.26
N ALA A 99 -17.40 -33.80 -7.08
CA ALA A 99 -18.13 -34.45 -8.16
C ALA A 99 -17.59 -34.01 -9.54
N LEU A 100 -16.36 -33.49 -9.57
CA LEU A 100 -15.72 -33.02 -10.79
C LEU A 100 -15.31 -34.20 -11.68
N ALA A 101 -15.19 -33.93 -12.99
CA ALA A 101 -14.62 -34.89 -13.92
C ALA A 101 -13.14 -35.14 -13.57
N SER A 102 -12.61 -36.32 -13.93
CA SER A 102 -11.25 -36.75 -13.56
C SER A 102 -10.14 -35.78 -14.00
N GLY A 103 -10.34 -35.00 -15.06
CA GLY A 103 -9.39 -33.98 -15.54
C GLY A 103 -9.31 -32.70 -14.69
N ASP A 104 -10.24 -32.48 -13.76
CA ASP A 104 -10.34 -31.25 -12.97
C ASP A 104 -9.80 -31.41 -11.53
N ALA A 105 -9.32 -32.60 -11.15
CA ALA A 105 -8.86 -32.88 -9.79
C ALA A 105 -7.68 -31.99 -9.34
N SER A 106 -6.81 -31.57 -10.27
CA SER A 106 -5.69 -30.66 -9.99
C SER A 106 -6.14 -29.24 -9.58
N LYS A 107 -7.36 -28.84 -9.94
CA LYS A 107 -7.90 -27.50 -9.60
C LYS A 107 -8.21 -27.37 -8.12
N ILE A 108 -8.52 -28.49 -7.47
CA ILE A 108 -8.88 -28.58 -6.05
C ILE A 108 -7.75 -29.19 -5.19
N ALA A 109 -6.50 -29.00 -5.59
CA ALA A 109 -5.35 -29.44 -4.80
C ALA A 109 -5.23 -28.65 -3.48
N LEU A 110 -4.56 -29.26 -2.49
CA LEU A 110 -4.25 -28.59 -1.22
C LEU A 110 -3.54 -27.26 -1.48
N SER A 111 -3.85 -26.25 -0.66
CA SER A 111 -3.33 -24.88 -0.72
C SER A 111 -3.87 -24.01 -1.85
N ASN A 112 -4.50 -24.57 -2.89
CA ASN A 112 -5.17 -23.76 -3.91
C ASN A 112 -6.30 -22.92 -3.29
N THR A 113 -6.51 -21.70 -3.79
CA THR A 113 -7.71 -20.91 -3.51
C THR A 113 -8.68 -21.10 -4.66
N VAL A 114 -9.95 -21.40 -4.38
CA VAL A 114 -10.92 -21.78 -5.41
C VAL A 114 -12.22 -21.02 -5.24
N THR A 115 -12.92 -20.78 -6.36
CA THR A 115 -14.33 -20.39 -6.39
C THR A 115 -15.11 -21.56 -6.98
N VAL A 116 -15.86 -22.26 -6.14
CA VAL A 116 -16.53 -23.52 -6.49
C VAL A 116 -18.04 -23.39 -6.40
N VAL A 117 -18.73 -24.05 -7.33
CA VAL A 117 -20.18 -24.19 -7.31
C VAL A 117 -20.53 -25.47 -6.57
N ILE A 118 -21.39 -25.32 -5.57
CA ILE A 118 -21.79 -26.39 -4.64
C ILE A 118 -23.24 -26.80 -4.91
N LYS A 119 -23.47 -28.11 -4.90
CA LYS A 119 -24.81 -28.68 -4.80
C LYS A 119 -24.86 -29.69 -3.67
N SER A 120 -25.58 -29.35 -2.60
CA SER A 120 -25.81 -30.27 -1.46
C SER A 120 -24.51 -30.89 -0.91
N GLY A 121 -23.46 -30.09 -0.73
CA GLY A 121 -22.16 -30.53 -0.23
C GLY A 121 -21.20 -31.07 -1.29
N TYR A 122 -21.60 -31.14 -2.56
CA TYR A 122 -20.74 -31.57 -3.67
C TYR A 122 -20.21 -30.40 -4.48
N VAL A 123 -18.90 -30.38 -4.75
CA VAL A 123 -18.29 -29.47 -5.74
C VAL A 123 -18.61 -30.00 -7.13
N VAL A 124 -19.47 -29.29 -7.87
CA VAL A 124 -19.93 -29.71 -9.20
C VAL A 124 -19.29 -28.92 -10.34
N TYR A 125 -18.63 -27.80 -10.03
CA TYR A 125 -17.89 -26.98 -10.98
C TYR A 125 -16.89 -26.09 -10.24
N VAL A 126 -15.73 -25.85 -10.85
CA VAL A 126 -14.73 -24.86 -10.39
C VAL A 126 -14.83 -23.69 -11.37
N ASP A 127 -15.31 -22.54 -10.91
CA ASP A 127 -15.42 -21.34 -11.72
C ASP A 127 -14.06 -20.67 -11.91
N ASP A 128 -13.31 -20.54 -10.81
CA ASP A 128 -11.94 -20.05 -10.80
C ASP A 128 -11.10 -20.80 -9.76
N TYR A 129 -9.78 -20.83 -9.97
CA TYR A 129 -8.83 -21.38 -9.03
C TYR A 129 -7.45 -20.76 -9.18
N LYS A 130 -6.80 -20.53 -8.06
CA LYS A 130 -5.44 -20.02 -7.89
C LYS A 130 -4.57 -21.16 -7.36
N ILE A 131 -3.45 -21.41 -8.04
CA ILE A 131 -2.60 -22.57 -7.78
C ILE A 131 -1.53 -22.24 -6.75
N GLY A 132 -1.33 -23.13 -5.78
CA GLY A 132 -0.34 -22.94 -4.73
C GLY A 132 -0.83 -22.05 -3.60
N SER A 133 -0.01 -21.92 -2.56
CA SER A 133 -0.33 -21.10 -1.39
C SER A 133 -0.23 -19.62 -1.76
N THR A 134 -1.29 -18.85 -1.49
CA THR A 134 -1.22 -17.38 -1.50
C THR A 134 -0.55 -16.82 -0.24
N ASP A 135 -0.11 -17.68 0.68
CA ASP A 135 0.62 -17.29 1.90
C ASP A 135 2.06 -16.96 1.49
N VAL A 136 2.30 -15.68 1.22
CA VAL A 136 3.59 -15.14 0.80
C VAL A 136 4.23 -14.39 1.96
N ALA A 137 5.53 -14.57 2.12
CA ALA A 137 6.36 -13.84 3.08
C ALA A 137 7.63 -13.34 2.38
N LEU A 138 8.35 -12.41 3.02
CA LEU A 138 9.68 -12.00 2.58
C LEU A 138 10.73 -12.82 3.31
N MET A 139 11.51 -13.62 2.58
CA MET A 139 12.75 -14.19 3.07
C MET A 139 13.83 -13.11 2.97
N ILE A 140 14.34 -12.64 4.11
CA ILE A 140 15.36 -11.59 4.18
C ILE A 140 16.75 -12.19 3.98
N ASP A 141 17.04 -13.28 4.67
CA ASP A 141 18.31 -14.01 4.60
C ASP A 141 18.07 -15.51 4.84
N ALA A 142 19.01 -16.35 4.39
CA ALA A 142 19.00 -17.77 4.63
C ALA A 142 20.42 -18.32 4.73
N ALA A 143 20.71 -19.04 5.81
CA ALA A 143 22.03 -19.61 6.07
C ALA A 143 21.95 -20.94 6.82
N LYS A 144 23.03 -21.73 6.69
CA LYS A 144 23.18 -22.97 7.47
C LYS A 144 23.86 -22.66 8.81
N THR A 145 23.30 -23.17 9.90
CA THR A 145 23.90 -23.03 11.23
C THR A 145 25.27 -23.71 11.31
N SER A 146 26.14 -23.20 12.19
CA SER A 146 27.47 -23.76 12.45
C SER A 146 27.43 -24.82 13.58
N GLY A 147 28.42 -25.73 13.61
CA GLY A 147 28.51 -26.77 14.64
C GLY A 147 27.90 -28.13 14.27
N VAL A 148 27.59 -28.95 15.28
CA VAL A 148 26.93 -30.27 15.14
C VAL A 148 25.41 -30.04 15.07
N GLY A 149 24.70 -30.78 14.21
CA GLY A 149 23.26 -30.57 13.99
C GLY A 149 22.94 -29.40 13.04
N LYS A 150 23.84 -29.13 12.09
CA LYS A 150 23.68 -28.08 11.08
C LYS A 150 22.35 -28.21 10.37
N LYS A 151 21.60 -27.11 10.34
CA LYS A 151 20.31 -27.01 9.68
C LYS A 151 20.24 -25.67 8.95
N TRP A 152 19.43 -25.62 7.89
CA TRP A 152 19.11 -24.35 7.24
C TRP A 152 18.12 -23.56 8.10
N GLN A 153 18.38 -22.27 8.25
CA GLN A 153 17.49 -21.31 8.87
C GLN A 153 17.29 -20.11 7.93
N ALA A 154 16.11 -19.50 7.99
CA ALA A 154 15.79 -18.27 7.27
C ALA A 154 15.33 -17.18 8.24
N ASP A 155 15.74 -15.94 7.99
CA ASP A 155 15.14 -14.76 8.57
C ASP A 155 13.96 -14.34 7.71
N MET A 156 12.76 -14.34 8.30
CA MET A 156 11.50 -14.22 7.58
C MET A 156 10.69 -13.05 8.16
N LEU A 157 10.15 -12.21 7.27
CA LEU A 157 9.15 -11.19 7.59
C LEU A 157 7.80 -11.63 7.05
N PHE A 158 6.82 -11.77 7.95
CA PHE A 158 5.48 -12.26 7.65
C PHE A 158 4.50 -11.11 7.35
N PRO A 159 3.37 -11.38 6.66
CA PRO A 159 2.38 -10.36 6.31
C PRO A 159 1.82 -9.54 7.47
N ASP A 160 1.86 -10.08 8.69
CA ASP A 160 1.41 -9.38 9.91
C ASP A 160 2.47 -8.44 10.50
N GLY A 161 3.64 -8.32 9.86
CA GLY A 161 4.78 -7.53 10.32
C GLY A 161 5.72 -8.27 11.26
N THR A 162 5.43 -9.53 11.63
CA THR A 162 6.30 -10.31 12.50
C THR A 162 7.58 -10.71 11.76
N ARG A 163 8.75 -10.40 12.34
CA ARG A 163 10.06 -10.90 11.89
C ARG A 163 10.51 -12.05 12.80
N LYS A 164 10.93 -13.18 12.23
CA LYS A 164 11.48 -14.31 12.99
C LYS A 164 12.45 -15.16 12.20
N THR A 165 13.43 -15.74 12.90
CA THR A 165 14.25 -16.83 12.38
C THR A 165 13.48 -18.15 12.46
N VAL A 166 13.42 -18.88 11.35
CA VAL A 166 12.73 -20.17 11.24
C VAL A 166 13.66 -21.28 10.78
N ASP A 167 13.37 -22.52 11.18
CA ASP A 167 14.05 -23.71 10.65
C ASP A 167 13.43 -24.11 9.31
N ILE A 168 14.27 -24.35 8.30
CA ILE A 168 13.82 -24.77 6.96
C ILE A 168 13.65 -26.30 6.91
N ASP A 169 12.57 -26.76 6.27
CA ASP A 169 12.40 -28.16 5.87
C ASP A 169 13.19 -28.43 4.59
N GLU A 170 14.45 -28.87 4.77
CA GLU A 170 15.42 -29.08 3.68
C GLU A 170 14.93 -30.08 2.61
N ASP A 171 14.04 -31.00 2.96
CA ASP A 171 13.56 -32.06 2.06
C ASP A 171 12.39 -31.61 1.17
N LYS A 172 11.74 -30.48 1.51
CA LYS A 172 10.55 -30.00 0.81
C LYS A 172 10.72 -28.63 0.16
N SER A 173 11.59 -27.79 0.72
CA SER A 173 11.76 -26.41 0.29
C SER A 173 12.53 -26.32 -1.03
N ASP A 174 11.94 -25.72 -2.06
CA ASP A 174 12.60 -25.57 -3.37
C ASP A 174 13.63 -24.43 -3.44
N ILE A 175 13.71 -23.59 -2.39
CA ILE A 175 14.76 -22.56 -2.25
C ILE A 175 16.15 -23.21 -2.08
N LEU A 176 16.20 -24.51 -1.79
CA LEU A 176 17.41 -25.30 -1.71
C LEU A 176 17.49 -26.28 -2.89
N SER A 177 18.67 -26.38 -3.49
CA SER A 177 19.00 -27.39 -4.51
C SER A 177 20.32 -28.06 -4.14
N ASN A 178 20.29 -29.39 -4.07
CA ASN A 178 21.44 -30.21 -3.65
C ASN A 178 22.05 -29.76 -2.30
N GLY A 179 21.20 -29.36 -1.35
CA GLY A 179 21.61 -28.94 0.00
C GLY A 179 22.20 -27.52 0.10
N ALA A 180 22.18 -26.75 -0.99
CA ALA A 180 22.63 -25.36 -1.05
C ALA A 180 21.49 -24.43 -1.47
N LEU A 181 21.50 -23.18 -0.99
CA LEU A 181 20.58 -22.15 -1.48
C LEU A 181 20.77 -21.95 -2.99
N VAL A 182 19.66 -21.93 -3.73
CA VAL A 182 19.68 -21.75 -5.19
C VAL A 182 20.33 -20.42 -5.57
N SER A 183 21.09 -20.43 -6.67
CA SER A 183 21.93 -19.29 -7.07
C SER A 183 21.15 -18.01 -7.38
N GLY A 184 19.89 -18.14 -7.82
CA GLY A 184 19.02 -17.01 -8.13
C GLY A 184 18.60 -16.18 -6.91
N LEU A 185 18.77 -16.74 -5.69
CA LEU A 185 18.48 -16.05 -4.43
C LEU A 185 19.71 -15.33 -3.88
N LYS A 186 20.79 -15.24 -4.66
CA LYS A 186 22.03 -14.58 -4.26
C LYS A 186 22.44 -13.53 -5.28
N ASN A 187 23.01 -12.43 -4.78
CA ASN A 187 23.65 -11.45 -5.64
C ASN A 187 25.01 -11.96 -6.16
N ASN A 188 25.67 -11.17 -6.99
CA ASN A 188 26.99 -11.52 -7.55
C ASN A 188 28.10 -11.62 -6.48
N SER A 189 27.90 -11.05 -5.29
CA SER A 189 28.81 -11.14 -4.15
C SER A 189 28.56 -12.39 -3.30
N GLY A 190 27.48 -13.14 -3.57
CA GLY A 190 27.08 -14.32 -2.82
C GLY A 190 26.18 -14.04 -1.62
N ASP A 191 25.79 -12.79 -1.39
CA ASP A 191 24.85 -12.41 -0.33
C ASP A 191 23.42 -12.78 -0.75
N VAL A 192 22.60 -13.17 0.22
CA VAL A 192 21.19 -13.48 -0.03
C VAL A 192 20.43 -12.21 -0.42
N ILE A 193 19.59 -12.32 -1.43
CA ILE A 193 18.70 -11.25 -1.88
C ILE A 193 17.36 -11.42 -1.16
N PRO A 194 16.82 -10.37 -0.50
CA PRO A 194 15.47 -10.43 0.03
C PRO A 194 14.47 -10.81 -1.07
N THR A 195 13.75 -11.92 -0.88
CA THR A 195 12.93 -12.54 -1.93
C THR A 195 11.55 -12.93 -1.40
N LEU A 196 10.51 -12.67 -2.19
CA LEU A 196 9.17 -13.18 -1.91
C LEU A 196 9.15 -14.70 -2.10
N VAL A 197 8.68 -15.42 -1.09
CA VAL A 197 8.54 -16.88 -1.10
C VAL A 197 7.16 -17.28 -0.61
N THR A 198 6.64 -18.40 -1.10
CA THR A 198 5.51 -19.05 -0.43
C THR A 198 6.00 -19.83 0.77
N TYR A 199 5.18 -19.92 1.81
CA TYR A 199 5.52 -20.72 2.98
C TYR A 199 4.38 -21.64 3.42
N SER A 200 4.76 -22.78 3.99
CA SER A 200 3.89 -23.62 4.81
C SER A 200 4.65 -24.15 6.01
N GLN A 201 3.95 -24.47 7.11
CA GLN A 201 4.59 -24.95 8.33
C GLN A 201 4.17 -26.39 8.63
N SER A 202 5.15 -27.27 8.77
CA SER A 202 4.96 -28.67 9.16
C SER A 202 5.70 -28.94 10.48
N GLY A 203 4.94 -28.97 11.58
CA GLY A 203 5.53 -29.04 12.92
C GLY A 203 6.35 -27.79 13.24
N SER A 204 7.64 -27.96 13.54
CA SER A 204 8.57 -26.85 13.86
C SER A 204 9.35 -26.32 12.66
N LYS A 205 9.17 -26.89 11.46
CA LYS A 205 9.91 -26.52 10.25
C LYS A 205 9.01 -25.83 9.23
N TYR A 206 9.61 -24.99 8.41
CA TYR A 206 8.96 -24.26 7.32
C TYR A 206 9.40 -24.82 5.97
N GLU A 207 8.44 -25.18 5.14
CA GLU A 207 8.64 -25.39 3.71
C GLU A 207 8.56 -24.01 3.04
N LEU A 208 9.65 -23.62 2.38
CA LEU A 208 9.79 -22.32 1.71
C LEU A 208 10.03 -22.56 0.22
N ASP A 209 9.18 -21.99 -0.63
CA ASP A 209 9.26 -22.20 -2.07
C ASP A 209 9.32 -20.88 -2.84
N GLN A 210 10.10 -20.89 -3.92
CA GLN A 210 10.23 -19.84 -4.91
C GLN A 210 8.91 -19.64 -5.64
N ILE A 211 8.61 -18.38 -5.94
CA ILE A 211 7.43 -18.04 -6.71
C ILE A 211 7.72 -18.23 -8.20
N ALA A 212 7.32 -19.39 -8.72
CA ALA A 212 7.46 -19.78 -10.11
C ALA A 212 6.12 -19.78 -10.87
N GLN A 213 6.18 -19.61 -12.20
CA GLN A 213 5.00 -19.68 -13.05
C GLN A 213 4.51 -21.13 -13.21
N ILE A 214 3.31 -21.44 -12.73
CA ILE A 214 2.64 -22.72 -12.87
C ILE A 214 1.24 -22.48 -13.47
N ASN A 215 0.95 -23.10 -14.62
CA ASN A 215 -0.31 -22.90 -15.37
C ASN A 215 -0.67 -21.42 -15.57
N SER A 216 0.34 -20.61 -15.94
CA SER A 216 0.21 -19.16 -16.13
C SER A 216 -0.14 -18.36 -14.86
N LYS A 217 0.12 -18.90 -13.66
CA LYS A 217 -0.03 -18.20 -12.38
C LYS A 217 1.25 -18.29 -11.54
N TYR A 218 1.49 -17.34 -10.64
CA TYR A 218 2.65 -17.20 -9.76
C TYR A 218 2.20 -17.26 -8.30
N ALA A 219 2.22 -18.43 -7.66
CA ALA A 219 1.66 -18.62 -6.30
C ALA A 219 0.20 -18.14 -6.17
N GLY A 220 -0.59 -18.35 -7.22
CA GLY A 220 -2.00 -17.97 -7.28
C GLY A 220 -2.27 -16.57 -7.82
N TYR A 221 -1.24 -15.77 -8.10
CA TYR A 221 -1.37 -14.46 -8.75
C TYR A 221 -1.19 -14.57 -10.27
N ASP A 222 -1.73 -13.63 -11.04
CA ASP A 222 -1.64 -13.68 -12.50
C ASP A 222 -0.22 -13.35 -13.01
N HIS A 223 0.47 -12.41 -12.36
CA HIS A 223 1.83 -12.01 -12.75
C HIS A 223 2.78 -11.92 -11.56
N HIS A 224 4.05 -12.21 -11.83
CA HIS A 224 5.20 -11.84 -11.00
C HIS A 224 6.02 -10.83 -11.79
N THR A 225 6.05 -9.59 -11.32
CA THR A 225 6.61 -8.46 -12.07
C THR A 225 7.69 -7.78 -11.25
N ALA A 226 8.87 -7.64 -11.86
CA ALA A 226 9.93 -6.82 -11.29
C ALA A 226 9.51 -5.34 -11.29
N ILE A 227 9.70 -4.68 -10.15
CA ILE A 227 9.58 -3.22 -10.03
C ILE A 227 10.95 -2.63 -10.40
N PRO A 228 11.07 -1.96 -11.56
CA PRO A 228 12.36 -1.45 -12.01
C PRO A 228 12.86 -0.35 -11.07
N ALA A 229 14.17 -0.14 -11.09
CA ALA A 229 14.79 0.98 -10.38
C ALA A 229 14.17 2.31 -10.78
N ASN A 230 14.16 3.25 -9.84
CA ASN A 230 13.56 4.57 -10.02
C ASN A 230 12.02 4.56 -10.18
N SER A 231 11.35 3.54 -9.65
CA SER A 231 9.88 3.54 -9.57
C SER A 231 9.40 4.37 -8.38
N TYR A 232 8.17 4.87 -8.47
CA TYR A 232 7.54 5.71 -7.43
C TYR A 232 6.03 5.51 -7.43
N VAL A 233 5.36 6.04 -6.40
CA VAL A 233 3.90 6.08 -6.34
C VAL A 233 3.42 7.45 -6.80
N ASP A 234 2.40 7.45 -7.66
CA ASP A 234 1.67 8.65 -8.06
C ASP A 234 0.25 8.28 -8.46
N ASP A 235 -0.72 9.02 -7.93
CA ASP A 235 -2.16 8.79 -8.14
C ASP A 235 -2.59 7.33 -7.86
N GLY A 236 -2.13 6.81 -6.71
CA GLY A 236 -2.44 5.45 -6.24
C GLY A 236 -1.91 4.32 -7.13
N LYS A 237 -0.94 4.61 -8.01
CA LYS A 237 -0.34 3.66 -8.96
C LYS A 237 1.17 3.60 -8.77
N ILE A 238 1.75 2.43 -9.03
CA ILE A 238 3.20 2.29 -9.19
C ILE A 238 3.54 2.75 -10.61
N LYS A 239 4.37 3.79 -10.72
CA LYS A 239 4.88 4.32 -11.99
C LYS A 239 6.35 4.03 -12.15
N LYS A 240 6.75 3.85 -13.40
CA LYS A 240 8.16 3.77 -13.81
C LYS A 240 8.75 5.18 -13.93
N ALA A 241 10.07 5.25 -14.02
CA ALA A 241 10.79 6.50 -14.30
C ALA A 241 10.29 7.25 -15.56
N ASP A 242 9.83 6.51 -16.57
CA ASP A 242 9.23 7.06 -17.81
C ASP A 242 7.79 7.59 -17.63
N LYS A 243 7.26 7.60 -16.39
CA LYS A 243 5.92 8.02 -15.98
C LYS A 243 4.77 7.13 -16.45
N SER A 244 5.05 6.02 -17.14
CA SER A 244 4.01 5.06 -17.47
C SER A 244 3.67 4.18 -16.26
N THR A 245 2.40 3.80 -16.17
CA THR A 245 1.88 2.94 -15.11
C THR A 245 2.44 1.54 -15.26
N LEU A 246 3.05 1.01 -14.21
CA LEU A 246 3.43 -0.38 -14.10
C LEU A 246 2.28 -1.22 -13.56
N SER A 247 1.63 -0.75 -12.49
CA SER A 247 0.53 -1.46 -11.82
C SER A 247 -0.31 -0.51 -10.97
N TYR A 248 -1.58 -0.85 -10.79
CA TYR A 248 -2.44 -0.24 -9.80
C TYR A 248 -2.19 -0.88 -8.43
N ILE A 249 -2.44 -0.17 -7.35
CA ILE A 249 -2.21 -0.70 -6.00
C ILE A 249 -3.56 -1.16 -5.44
N ASN A 250 -3.68 -2.45 -5.08
CA ASN A 250 -4.85 -2.90 -4.35
C ASN A 250 -4.81 -2.36 -2.91
N ALA A 251 -5.95 -1.88 -2.40
CA ALA A 251 -6.05 -1.32 -1.05
C ALA A 251 -5.54 -2.26 0.05
N SER A 252 -5.93 -3.53 -0.04
CA SER A 252 -5.58 -4.57 0.92
C SER A 252 -4.29 -5.29 0.55
N ALA A 253 -3.44 -4.72 -0.33
CA ALA A 253 -2.18 -5.36 -0.67
C ALA A 253 -1.26 -5.46 0.55
N THR A 254 -0.48 -6.52 0.63
CA THR A 254 0.61 -6.64 1.60
C THR A 254 1.90 -6.11 0.99
N VAL A 255 2.50 -5.08 1.59
CA VAL A 255 3.71 -4.45 1.07
C VAL A 255 4.84 -4.61 2.08
N PHE A 256 5.78 -5.48 1.77
CA PHE A 256 7.04 -5.63 2.49
C PHE A 256 7.99 -4.52 2.06
N VAL A 257 8.48 -3.74 3.02
CA VAL A 257 9.35 -2.60 2.77
C VAL A 257 10.69 -2.87 3.41
N LYS A 258 11.76 -2.89 2.61
CA LYS A 258 13.11 -2.65 3.09
C LYS A 258 13.42 -1.17 2.95
N TYR A 259 13.83 -0.54 4.04
CA TYR A 259 14.31 0.83 4.07
C TYR A 259 15.66 0.92 4.78
N GLY A 260 16.44 1.97 4.48
CA GLY A 260 17.79 2.11 5.01
C GLY A 260 18.70 0.90 4.67
N SER A 261 19.61 0.56 5.57
CA SER A 261 20.56 -0.55 5.35
C SER A 261 19.97 -1.93 5.66
N ASP A 262 19.20 -2.05 6.75
CA ASP A 262 18.67 -3.34 7.24
C ASP A 262 17.33 -3.20 8.01
N ASP A 263 16.60 -2.12 7.77
CA ASP A 263 15.31 -1.89 8.41
C ASP A 263 14.18 -2.44 7.53
N TYR A 264 13.21 -3.11 8.16
CA TYR A 264 12.07 -3.70 7.45
C TYR A 264 10.76 -3.45 8.16
N LYS A 265 9.70 -3.31 7.38
CA LYS A 265 8.32 -3.25 7.88
C LYS A 265 7.33 -3.83 6.88
N VAL A 266 6.09 -3.99 7.31
CA VAL A 266 4.97 -4.31 6.43
C VAL A 266 3.94 -3.19 6.52
N VAL A 267 3.47 -2.74 5.36
CA VAL A 267 2.37 -1.79 5.24
C VAL A 267 1.28 -2.32 4.32
N THR A 268 0.12 -1.67 4.33
CA THR A 268 -0.97 -1.98 3.40
C THR A 268 -0.77 -1.26 2.06
N GLY A 269 -1.44 -1.75 1.01
CA GLY A 269 -1.49 -1.03 -0.26
C GLY A 269 -2.14 0.35 -0.14
N ASP A 270 -3.15 0.53 0.73
CA ASP A 270 -3.70 1.85 1.03
C ASP A 270 -2.68 2.79 1.66
N ASN A 271 -1.76 2.28 2.49
CA ASN A 271 -0.64 3.10 2.97
C ASN A 271 0.30 3.47 1.81
N MET A 272 0.66 2.49 0.97
CA MET A 272 1.55 2.68 -0.18
C MET A 272 1.03 3.68 -1.21
N LYS A 273 -0.28 3.68 -1.50
CA LYS A 273 -0.91 4.63 -2.45
C LYS A 273 -0.65 6.09 -2.13
N ASN A 274 -0.36 6.36 -0.86
CA ASN A 274 -0.20 7.69 -0.31
C ASN A 274 1.27 8.08 -0.11
N TRP A 275 2.22 7.28 -0.61
CA TRP A 275 3.63 7.62 -0.55
C TRP A 275 3.94 8.80 -1.47
N SER A 276 4.86 9.65 -1.01
CA SER A 276 5.43 10.73 -1.80
C SER A 276 6.09 10.18 -3.08
N ASP A 277 5.94 10.89 -4.20
CA ASP A 277 6.62 10.58 -5.46
C ASP A 277 8.15 10.71 -5.36
N LYS A 278 8.63 11.38 -4.31
CA LYS A 278 10.05 11.44 -3.92
C LYS A 278 10.56 10.15 -3.27
N ASN A 279 9.68 9.27 -2.83
CA ASN A 279 10.09 7.94 -2.36
C ASN A 279 10.33 7.04 -3.57
N ILE A 280 11.60 6.93 -3.92
CA ILE A 280 12.05 6.13 -5.04
C ILE A 280 12.38 4.71 -4.58
N PHE A 281 11.85 3.71 -5.26
CA PHE A 281 12.03 2.31 -4.91
C PHE A 281 12.23 1.38 -6.13
N SER A 282 12.64 0.16 -5.83
CA SER A 282 12.66 -1.00 -6.72
C SER A 282 12.17 -2.23 -5.97
N GLY A 283 12.09 -3.40 -6.61
CA GLY A 283 11.73 -4.65 -5.93
C GLY A 283 10.93 -5.58 -6.84
N ASP A 284 9.97 -6.29 -6.28
CA ASP A 284 9.14 -7.28 -6.97
C ASP A 284 7.69 -7.21 -6.48
N MET A 285 6.75 -7.60 -7.35
CA MET A 285 5.34 -7.66 -6.97
C MET A 285 4.60 -8.81 -7.64
N LEU A 286 3.54 -9.24 -6.97
CA LEU A 286 2.57 -10.19 -7.45
C LEU A 286 1.25 -9.45 -7.71
N THR A 287 0.70 -9.61 -8.90
CA THR A 287 -0.49 -8.86 -9.34
C THR A 287 -1.58 -9.78 -9.85
N ASP A 288 -2.84 -9.40 -9.64
CA ASP A 288 -4.00 -9.98 -10.34
C ASP A 288 -4.51 -8.99 -11.38
N ASP A 289 -4.99 -9.48 -12.52
CA ASP A 289 -5.64 -8.66 -13.53
C ASP A 289 -7.11 -8.40 -13.15
N SER A 290 -7.52 -7.13 -13.15
CA SER A 290 -8.91 -6.71 -13.02
C SER A 290 -9.20 -5.63 -14.06
N ASP A 291 -10.31 -5.75 -14.78
CA ASP A 291 -10.74 -4.79 -15.80
C ASP A 291 -9.66 -4.45 -16.85
N GLY A 292 -8.81 -5.42 -17.17
CA GLY A 292 -7.72 -5.27 -18.14
C GLY A 292 -6.44 -4.61 -17.61
N TYR A 293 -6.33 -4.42 -16.29
CA TYR A 293 -5.14 -3.84 -15.64
C TYR A 293 -4.61 -4.73 -14.53
N ALA A 294 -3.30 -4.74 -14.34
CA ALA A 294 -2.66 -5.41 -13.21
C ALA A 294 -2.83 -4.61 -11.92
N TYR A 295 -3.21 -5.29 -10.84
CA TYR A 295 -3.31 -4.75 -9.49
C TYR A 295 -2.36 -5.48 -8.55
N ALA A 296 -1.39 -4.77 -7.97
CA ALA A 296 -0.49 -5.29 -6.95
C ALA A 296 -1.28 -5.79 -5.73
N LYS A 297 -1.07 -7.07 -5.39
CA LYS A 297 -1.66 -7.75 -4.22
C LYS A 297 -0.61 -8.02 -3.15
N VAL A 298 0.62 -8.31 -3.57
CA VAL A 298 1.79 -8.42 -2.70
C VAL A 298 2.93 -7.68 -3.37
N ALA A 299 3.70 -6.92 -2.61
CA ALA A 299 4.91 -6.28 -3.12
C ALA A 299 6.04 -6.40 -2.10
N PHE A 300 7.25 -6.61 -2.58
CA PHE A 300 8.48 -6.29 -1.89
C PHE A 300 9.05 -5.03 -2.53
N VAL A 301 9.33 -4.02 -1.72
CA VAL A 301 9.99 -2.80 -2.16
C VAL A 301 11.26 -2.54 -1.36
N ASN A 302 12.30 -2.17 -2.07
CA ASN A 302 13.57 -1.72 -1.54
C ASN A 302 13.71 -0.23 -1.83
N THR A 303 13.88 0.57 -0.78
CA THR A 303 14.06 2.01 -0.83
C THR A 303 15.13 2.42 0.16
N ASN A 304 15.70 3.60 -0.02
CA ASN A 304 16.60 4.18 0.98
C ASN A 304 15.86 4.96 2.06
N LYS A 305 14.54 5.17 1.89
CA LYS A 305 13.70 5.99 2.76
C LYS A 305 12.66 5.16 3.48
N ASN A 306 12.21 5.63 4.64
CA ASN A 306 11.08 5.09 5.38
C ASN A 306 9.79 5.79 4.92
N PRO A 307 9.06 5.27 3.93
CA PRO A 307 7.85 5.94 3.47
C PRO A 307 6.68 5.82 4.46
N SER A 308 5.88 6.88 4.61
CA SER A 308 4.61 6.85 5.34
C SER A 308 3.43 7.19 4.41
N SER A 309 2.22 6.87 4.87
CA SER A 309 0.99 7.28 4.22
C SER A 309 0.67 8.75 4.51
N ALA A 310 0.36 9.52 3.45
CA ALA A 310 -0.47 10.74 3.30
C ALA A 310 -0.46 11.86 4.34
N ASP A 311 -0.35 11.59 5.63
CA ASP A 311 -0.16 12.63 6.63
C ASP A 311 1.32 13.03 6.57
N LYS A 312 1.67 13.76 5.50
CA LYS A 312 2.95 14.45 5.37
C LYS A 312 3.09 15.30 6.60
N THR A 313 3.87 14.82 7.56
CA THR A 313 4.08 15.54 8.79
C THR A 313 5.24 16.47 8.51
N TYR A 314 4.94 17.76 8.48
CA TYR A 314 5.95 18.77 8.28
C TYR A 314 6.40 19.29 9.64
N ALA A 315 7.64 19.74 9.70
CA ALA A 315 8.19 20.32 10.91
C ALA A 315 9.08 21.51 10.55
N TYR A 316 8.88 22.62 11.25
CA TYR A 316 9.83 23.72 11.29
C TYR A 316 10.84 23.47 12.41
N ILE A 317 12.13 23.52 12.10
CA ILE A 317 13.21 23.25 13.05
C ILE A 317 13.59 24.53 13.80
N PHE A 318 13.47 24.49 15.13
CA PHE A 318 13.89 25.56 16.04
C PHE A 318 15.25 25.33 16.68
N GLY A 319 15.71 24.08 16.77
CA GLY A 319 16.98 23.79 17.43
C GLY A 319 17.55 22.46 17.01
N VAL A 320 18.87 22.35 17.11
CA VAL A 320 19.63 21.16 16.71
C VAL A 320 20.54 20.75 17.86
N GLU A 321 20.33 19.55 18.38
CA GLU A 321 21.20 18.93 19.37
C GLU A 321 22.08 17.89 18.68
N ASN A 322 23.37 18.22 18.57
CA ASN A 322 24.37 17.37 17.94
C ASN A 322 25.05 16.44 18.94
N ASN A 323 25.48 15.26 18.47
CA ASN A 323 26.17 14.22 19.24
C ASN A 323 25.30 13.50 20.28
N ALA A 324 23.99 13.40 20.04
CA ALA A 324 23.10 12.60 20.87
C ALA A 324 23.35 11.11 20.63
N LYS A 325 23.12 10.30 21.68
CA LYS A 325 23.29 8.85 21.62
C LYS A 325 22.15 8.12 22.29
N ASP A 326 21.76 6.99 21.72
CA ASP A 326 20.70 6.16 22.28
C ASP A 326 21.24 5.21 23.35
N ALA A 327 20.36 4.39 23.94
CA ALA A 327 20.75 3.42 24.96
C ALA A 327 21.77 2.37 24.45
N ASN A 328 21.84 2.18 23.12
CA ASN A 328 22.76 1.28 22.44
C ASN A 328 24.02 2.01 21.95
N ASN A 329 24.21 3.29 22.31
CA ASN A 329 25.33 4.15 21.94
C ASN A 329 25.41 4.43 20.42
N ASN A 330 24.29 4.32 19.69
CA ASN A 330 24.17 4.78 18.31
C ASN A 330 24.04 6.30 18.25
N GLU A 331 24.72 6.93 17.32
CA GLU A 331 24.66 8.39 17.11
C GLU A 331 23.37 8.79 16.40
N TYR A 332 22.76 9.89 16.85
CA TYR A 332 21.67 10.58 16.16
C TYR A 332 21.76 12.09 16.38
N VAL A 333 20.99 12.84 15.59
CA VAL A 333 20.74 14.28 15.79
C VAL A 333 19.31 14.45 16.28
N GLU A 334 19.10 15.24 17.32
CA GLU A 334 17.77 15.60 17.81
C GLU A 334 17.41 17.01 17.37
N TYR A 335 16.19 17.18 16.85
CA TYR A 335 15.66 18.46 16.40
C TYR A 335 14.50 18.87 17.28
N ASN A 336 14.56 20.05 17.87
CA ASN A 336 13.40 20.71 18.47
C ASN A 336 12.57 21.29 17.33
N VAL A 337 11.31 20.86 17.19
CA VAL A 337 10.48 21.21 16.06
C VAL A 337 9.07 21.64 16.44
N TRP A 338 8.45 22.40 15.54
CA TRP A 338 7.01 22.60 15.52
C TRP A 338 6.39 21.96 14.30
N ASN A 339 5.44 21.05 14.53
CA ASN A 339 4.77 20.31 13.46
C ASN A 339 3.40 20.91 13.06
N GLY A 340 3.10 22.14 13.50
CA GLY A 340 1.81 22.78 13.27
C GLY A 340 0.77 22.55 14.37
N THR A 341 0.96 21.55 15.24
CA THR A 341 0.01 21.23 16.33
C THR A 341 0.67 21.18 17.71
N ALA A 342 1.89 20.66 17.81
CA ALA A 342 2.64 20.55 19.05
C ALA A 342 4.13 20.83 18.84
N ALA A 343 4.75 21.43 19.86
CA ALA A 343 6.20 21.48 19.97
C ALA A 343 6.68 20.08 20.38
N THR A 344 7.61 19.51 19.63
CA THR A 344 8.07 18.13 19.82
C THR A 344 9.54 17.99 19.40
N THR A 345 10.07 16.76 19.50
CA THR A 345 11.42 16.44 19.07
C THR A 345 11.42 15.38 17.98
N LEU A 346 12.31 15.53 17.00
CA LEU A 346 12.59 14.51 15.98
C LEU A 346 13.99 13.97 16.17
N LYS A 347 14.12 12.65 16.28
CA LYS A 347 15.42 11.96 16.35
C LYS A 347 15.77 11.41 14.99
N VAL A 348 16.83 11.87 14.36
CA VAL A 348 17.21 11.40 13.01
C VAL A 348 18.54 10.67 13.08
N LYS A 349 18.58 9.45 12.53
CA LYS A 349 19.78 8.60 12.45
C LYS A 349 20.78 9.18 11.44
N GLN A 350 21.54 10.20 11.85
CA GLN A 350 22.54 10.88 11.03
C GLN A 350 23.65 11.50 11.88
N SER A 351 24.77 11.85 11.24
CA SER A 351 25.88 12.54 11.89
C SER A 351 25.64 14.05 12.00
N ALA A 352 26.29 14.68 12.99
CA ALA A 352 26.23 16.12 13.20
C ALA A 352 26.66 16.95 11.97
N GLY A 353 27.59 16.44 11.16
CA GLY A 353 28.05 17.10 9.93
C GLY A 353 27.00 17.16 8.81
N SER A 354 25.93 16.36 8.92
CA SER A 354 24.82 16.33 7.95
C SER A 354 23.53 16.92 8.53
N ALA A 355 23.61 17.56 9.72
CA ALA A 355 22.46 18.14 10.41
C ALA A 355 21.71 19.16 9.56
N TYR A 356 20.37 19.10 9.60
CA TYR A 356 19.53 20.16 9.07
C TYR A 356 19.77 21.44 9.86
N ALA A 357 19.82 22.58 9.19
CA ALA A 357 19.97 23.86 9.86
C ALA A 357 18.65 24.27 10.54
N GLU A 358 18.74 24.96 11.66
CA GLU A 358 17.64 25.72 12.24
C GLU A 358 16.97 26.61 11.18
N GLY A 359 15.65 26.72 11.23
CA GLY A 359 14.82 27.42 10.26
C GLY A 359 14.54 26.64 8.96
N THR A 360 15.01 25.40 8.86
CA THR A 360 14.63 24.49 7.78
C THR A 360 13.25 23.90 8.04
N VAL A 361 12.45 23.79 6.98
CA VAL A 361 11.22 23.00 6.99
C VAL A 361 11.53 21.62 6.42
N VAL A 362 11.22 20.59 7.20
CA VAL A 362 11.36 19.18 6.79
C VAL A 362 9.99 18.53 6.63
N GLU A 363 9.92 17.56 5.73
CA GLU A 363 8.88 16.53 5.69
C GLU A 363 9.45 15.30 6.41
N TYR A 364 8.68 14.66 7.29
CA TYR A 364 9.20 13.52 8.06
C TYR A 364 8.19 12.40 8.25
N THR A 365 8.74 11.21 8.54
CA THR A 365 8.01 10.01 8.93
C THR A 365 8.68 9.38 10.13
N LEU A 366 7.93 8.73 11.03
CA LEU A 366 8.51 8.03 12.17
C LEU A 366 8.59 6.52 11.89
N ASP A 367 9.70 5.90 12.28
CA ASP A 367 9.83 4.44 12.38
C ASP A 367 9.23 3.91 13.69
N SER A 368 9.20 2.58 13.84
CA SER A 368 8.66 1.92 15.04
C SER A 368 9.42 2.23 16.32
N ASP A 369 10.68 2.67 16.19
CA ASP A 369 11.55 3.02 17.31
C ASP A 369 11.47 4.53 17.63
N GLY A 370 10.67 5.29 16.89
CA GLY A 370 10.47 6.73 17.06
C GLY A 370 11.55 7.60 16.41
N TYR A 371 12.39 7.03 15.54
CA TYR A 371 13.30 7.83 14.72
C TYR A 371 12.60 8.37 13.49
N ALA A 372 12.88 9.62 13.17
CA ALA A 372 12.41 10.29 11.99
C ALA A 372 13.31 10.02 10.79
N ASP A 373 12.70 9.68 9.65
CA ASP A 373 13.30 9.86 8.33
C ASP A 373 12.81 11.18 7.77
N CYS A 374 13.74 12.11 7.51
CA CYS A 374 13.44 13.48 7.15
C CYS A 374 13.95 13.79 5.75
N ASP A 375 13.18 14.55 4.99
CA ASP A 375 13.62 15.22 3.77
C ASP A 375 13.48 16.73 3.94
N THR A 376 14.43 17.50 3.41
CA THR A 376 14.23 18.95 3.32
C THR A 376 13.07 19.26 2.38
N TYR A 377 12.03 19.90 2.93
CA TYR A 377 10.94 20.46 2.13
C TYR A 377 11.34 21.84 1.61
N VAL A 378 11.79 22.73 2.50
CA VAL A 378 12.33 24.05 2.16
C VAL A 378 13.55 24.36 3.02
N TYR A 379 14.71 24.56 2.39
CA TYR A 379 15.91 25.06 3.06
C TYR A 379 15.69 26.47 3.60
N LYS A 380 16.27 26.79 4.76
CA LYS A 380 16.29 28.15 5.31
C LYS A 380 16.70 29.20 4.27
N THR A 381 17.72 28.93 3.45
CA THR A 381 18.19 29.85 2.38
C THR A 381 17.20 30.11 1.26
N ASN A 382 16.15 29.29 1.12
CA ASN A 382 15.13 29.44 0.09
C ASN A 382 13.86 30.13 0.63
N LEU A 383 13.73 30.27 1.96
CA LEU A 383 12.65 31.03 2.56
C LEU A 383 12.86 32.53 2.29
N ASN A 384 11.80 33.18 1.85
CA ASN A 384 11.78 34.64 1.67
C ASN A 384 11.19 35.27 2.93
N LYS A 385 11.74 36.40 3.37
CA LYS A 385 11.14 37.20 4.45
C LYS A 385 10.24 38.30 3.89
N GLY A 386 9.18 38.61 4.62
CA GLY A 386 8.27 39.68 4.27
C GLY A 386 7.38 40.11 5.40
N ALA A 387 6.52 41.07 5.08
CA ALA A 387 5.55 41.64 5.99
C ALA A 387 4.13 41.44 5.43
N LEU A 388 3.24 40.82 6.19
CA LEU A 388 1.83 40.72 5.83
C LEU A 388 1.18 42.11 5.88
N THR A 389 0.63 42.56 4.75
CA THR A 389 -0.04 43.87 4.63
C THR A 389 -1.54 43.74 4.37
N GLY A 390 -2.01 42.52 4.11
CA GLY A 390 -3.43 42.20 3.98
C GLY A 390 -3.64 40.70 3.84
N PHE A 391 -4.82 40.21 4.20
CA PHE A 391 -5.19 38.81 4.04
C PHE A 391 -6.71 38.64 4.03
N ALA A 392 -7.16 37.57 3.40
CA ALA A 392 -8.51 37.05 3.49
C ALA A 392 -8.44 35.54 3.73
N TRP A 393 -8.19 35.17 4.99
CA TRP A 393 -8.11 33.80 5.47
C TRP A 393 -8.48 33.78 6.96
N ASP A 394 -9.46 32.97 7.33
CA ASP A 394 -10.04 32.91 8.69
C ASP A 394 -9.56 31.69 9.49
N SER A 395 -8.46 31.05 9.05
CA SER A 395 -7.82 29.86 9.64
C SER A 395 -8.69 28.63 9.87
N ASN A 396 -9.98 28.64 9.48
CA ASN A 396 -10.95 27.56 9.67
C ASN A 396 -10.83 26.44 8.62
N GLY A 397 -9.61 26.08 8.20
CA GLY A 397 -9.36 25.04 7.21
C GLY A 397 -9.92 25.35 5.82
N LYS A 398 -9.92 26.63 5.43
CA LYS A 398 -10.35 27.10 4.11
C LYS A 398 -9.16 27.63 3.31
N ASP A 399 -9.34 27.68 2.00
CA ASP A 399 -8.44 28.39 1.09
C ASP A 399 -8.52 29.90 1.36
N GLY A 400 -7.47 30.63 1.02
CA GLY A 400 -7.37 32.05 1.31
C GLY A 400 -6.36 32.78 0.44
N ASN A 401 -6.16 34.06 0.75
CA ASN A 401 -5.13 34.87 0.12
C ASN A 401 -4.43 35.78 1.11
N VAL A 402 -3.17 36.09 0.81
CA VAL A 402 -2.34 37.03 1.56
C VAL A 402 -1.66 38.01 0.62
N THR A 403 -1.37 39.19 1.16
CA THR A 403 -0.61 40.24 0.50
C THR A 403 0.65 40.50 1.32
N ILE A 404 1.82 40.29 0.71
CA ILE A 404 3.12 40.34 1.39
C ILE A 404 3.98 41.46 0.78
N ALA A 405 4.48 42.37 1.60
CA ALA A 405 5.53 43.31 1.25
C ALA A 405 6.89 42.64 1.43
N ARG A 406 7.65 42.45 0.34
CA ARG A 406 8.96 41.79 0.36
C ARG A 406 9.96 42.61 1.18
N ASN A 407 10.66 41.96 2.11
CA ASN A 407 11.61 42.60 3.02
C ASN A 407 11.02 43.84 3.73
N GLY A 408 9.71 43.89 3.96
CA GLY A 408 9.04 45.01 4.61
C GLY A 408 9.02 46.29 3.79
N SER A 409 9.25 46.24 2.48
CA SER A 409 9.38 47.43 1.64
C SER A 409 8.03 48.04 1.27
N VAL A 410 7.93 49.38 1.33
CA VAL A 410 6.79 50.17 0.82
C VAL A 410 6.94 50.58 -0.65
N ALA A 411 8.04 50.20 -1.31
CA ALA A 411 8.30 50.62 -2.68
C ALA A 411 7.31 49.96 -3.67
N ALA A 412 6.92 50.70 -4.70
CA ALA A 412 6.03 50.20 -5.74
C ALA A 412 6.59 48.93 -6.37
N GLY A 413 5.74 47.89 -6.50
CA GLY A 413 6.14 46.58 -7.05
C GLY A 413 6.80 45.61 -6.05
N GLN A 414 7.01 46.04 -4.80
CA GLN A 414 7.53 45.16 -3.74
C GLN A 414 6.45 44.38 -2.98
N THR A 415 5.19 44.62 -3.30
CA THR A 415 4.04 43.90 -2.74
C THR A 415 3.61 42.78 -3.68
N ILE A 416 3.34 41.60 -3.13
CA ILE A 416 2.86 40.43 -3.86
C ILE A 416 1.60 39.84 -3.25
N ALA A 417 0.70 39.37 -4.11
CA ALA A 417 -0.43 38.54 -3.70
C ALA A 417 -0.05 37.05 -3.83
N ARG A 418 -0.52 36.24 -2.87
CA ARG A 418 -0.32 34.80 -2.85
C ARG A 418 -1.59 34.08 -2.38
N GLU A 419 -1.77 32.87 -2.87
CA GLU A 419 -2.87 31.98 -2.48
C GLU A 419 -2.43 31.03 -1.37
N ILE A 420 -3.33 30.77 -0.43
CA ILE A 420 -3.25 29.69 0.56
C ILE A 420 -4.24 28.63 0.09
N ASP A 421 -3.74 27.43 -0.24
CA ASP A 421 -4.55 26.24 -0.50
C ASP A 421 -4.48 25.36 0.74
N LYS A 422 -5.62 24.99 1.31
CA LYS A 422 -5.64 24.20 2.56
C LYS A 422 -4.98 22.82 2.43
N ASN A 423 -4.86 22.28 1.21
CA ASN A 423 -4.28 20.95 0.97
C ASN A 423 -2.79 21.04 0.63
N ASP A 424 -2.35 22.15 0.04
CA ASP A 424 -0.99 22.30 -0.51
C ASP A 424 -0.13 23.33 0.25
N THR A 425 -0.73 24.27 0.99
CA THR A 425 -0.02 25.29 1.76
C THR A 425 0.13 24.88 3.22
N MET A 426 1.37 24.78 3.68
CA MET A 426 1.66 24.66 5.10
C MET A 426 1.69 26.05 5.75
N VAL A 427 0.79 26.30 6.70
CA VAL A 427 0.79 27.52 7.53
C VAL A 427 1.20 27.17 8.96
N LEU A 428 2.30 27.76 9.43
CA LEU A 428 2.85 27.53 10.77
C LEU A 428 2.89 28.83 11.55
N PHE A 429 2.31 28.83 12.75
CA PHE A 429 2.42 29.94 13.69
C PHE A 429 3.51 29.64 14.69
N VAL A 430 4.45 30.57 14.82
CA VAL A 430 5.65 30.42 15.64
C VAL A 430 5.90 31.68 16.43
N ASP A 431 6.59 31.53 17.55
CA ASP A 431 7.29 32.60 18.25
C ASP A 431 8.78 32.35 17.99
N THR A 432 9.37 33.13 17.09
CA THR A 432 10.76 32.89 16.69
C THR A 432 11.76 33.25 17.78
N ASP A 433 11.47 34.24 18.63
CA ASP A 433 12.31 34.63 19.77
C ASP A 433 12.29 33.56 20.88
N ALA A 434 11.10 33.03 21.20
CA ALA A 434 10.96 31.96 22.18
C ALA A 434 11.25 30.56 21.62
N GLN A 435 11.57 30.43 20.33
CA GLN A 435 11.88 29.17 19.64
C GLN A 435 10.79 28.10 19.82
N THR A 436 9.52 28.51 19.73
CA THR A 436 8.37 27.61 19.95
C THR A 436 7.23 27.88 18.97
N GLY A 437 6.28 26.96 18.89
CA GLY A 437 5.11 27.09 18.04
C GLY A 437 3.83 27.42 18.81
N VAL A 438 2.81 27.91 18.08
CA VAL A 438 1.52 28.32 18.64
C VAL A 438 0.39 27.63 17.90
N ALA A 439 -0.34 26.74 18.57
CA ALA A 439 -1.42 25.96 17.96
C ALA A 439 -2.56 26.83 17.43
N ASP A 440 -3.00 27.81 18.23
CA ASP A 440 -4.15 28.66 17.94
C ASP A 440 -3.73 30.05 17.41
N GLY A 441 -2.71 30.09 16.57
CA GLY A 441 -2.25 31.32 15.95
C GLY A 441 -3.24 31.89 14.93
N SER A 442 -3.13 33.18 14.64
CA SER A 442 -3.93 33.86 13.62
C SER A 442 -3.07 34.81 12.80
N LEU A 443 -3.47 35.06 11.55
CA LEU A 443 -2.78 36.05 10.73
C LEU A 443 -3.00 37.45 11.30
N GLN A 444 -1.94 38.24 11.24
CA GLN A 444 -1.95 39.64 11.64
C GLN A 444 -1.18 40.47 10.61
N THR A 445 -1.65 41.69 10.39
CA THR A 445 -0.90 42.65 9.59
C THR A 445 0.34 43.10 10.35
N ALA A 446 1.43 43.22 9.62
CA ALA A 446 2.72 43.66 10.12
C ALA A 446 2.66 45.07 10.72
N ILE A 447 3.58 45.32 11.65
CA ILE A 447 3.77 46.63 12.27
C ILE A 447 4.30 47.62 11.21
N GLU A 448 3.66 48.78 11.12
CA GLU A 448 4.09 49.89 10.27
C GLU A 448 5.17 50.74 10.97
N ASN A 449 6.25 51.06 10.25
CA ASN A 449 7.25 52.01 10.70
C ASN A 449 7.02 53.37 10.04
N TYR A 450 6.89 54.42 10.83
CA TYR A 450 6.59 55.77 10.33
C TYR A 450 7.83 56.68 10.34
N ASP A 451 7.91 57.59 9.36
CA ASP A 451 8.81 58.74 9.46
C ASP A 451 8.27 59.80 10.45
N SER A 452 9.07 60.84 10.67
CA SER A 452 8.69 61.98 11.53
C SER A 452 7.49 62.80 11.02
N THR A 453 7.01 62.52 9.80
CA THR A 453 5.84 63.17 9.19
C THR A 453 4.60 62.28 9.17
N GLY A 454 4.70 61.05 9.69
CA GLY A 454 3.60 60.09 9.77
C GLY A 454 3.39 59.25 8.52
N ASN A 455 4.34 59.21 7.57
CA ASN A 455 4.26 58.31 6.42
C ASN A 455 4.89 56.96 6.75
N VAL A 456 4.29 55.87 6.29
CA VAL A 456 4.88 54.53 6.39
C VAL A 456 6.12 54.45 5.51
N THR A 457 7.25 54.10 6.11
CA THR A 457 8.56 53.97 5.44
C THR A 457 8.98 52.52 5.25
N SER A 458 8.48 51.62 6.10
CA SER A 458 8.68 50.18 6.00
C SER A 458 7.66 49.45 6.89
N TYR A 459 7.60 48.14 6.73
CA TYR A 459 6.88 47.23 7.63
C TYR A 459 7.89 46.33 8.34
N LYS A 460 7.62 45.94 9.58
CA LYS A 460 8.38 44.86 10.23
C LYS A 460 8.10 43.53 9.54
N ASN A 461 9.15 42.75 9.27
CA ASN A 461 8.95 41.42 8.70
C ASN A 461 8.35 40.52 9.79
N ASN A 462 7.21 39.92 9.50
CA ASN A 462 6.49 39.04 10.42
C ASN A 462 6.18 37.67 9.80
N VAL A 463 6.60 37.43 8.55
CA VAL A 463 6.43 36.15 7.87
C VAL A 463 7.65 35.69 7.09
N MET A 464 7.87 34.39 7.07
CA MET A 464 8.72 33.70 6.11
C MET A 464 7.86 32.87 5.17
N PHE A 465 8.20 32.83 3.88
CA PHE A 465 7.36 32.16 2.90
C PHE A 465 8.15 31.56 1.74
N TYR A 466 7.58 30.52 1.14
CA TYR A 466 8.08 29.88 -0.06
C TYR A 466 6.92 29.54 -1.00
N SER A 467 7.15 29.71 -2.29
CA SER A 467 6.20 29.40 -3.37
C SER A 467 6.99 28.96 -4.59
N LYS A 468 6.80 27.71 -4.99
CA LYS A 468 7.49 27.08 -6.11
C LYS A 468 6.96 27.57 -7.45
N ASP A 469 5.64 27.76 -7.56
CA ASP A 469 4.96 28.21 -8.78
C ASP A 469 4.81 29.74 -8.87
N GLY A 470 5.14 30.45 -7.79
CA GLY A 470 5.03 31.90 -7.68
C GLY A 470 3.60 32.42 -7.44
N LYS A 471 2.61 31.54 -7.29
CA LYS A 471 1.18 31.86 -7.11
C LYS A 471 0.65 31.34 -5.78
N THR A 472 0.72 30.02 -5.57
CA THR A 472 0.29 29.35 -4.35
C THR A 472 1.47 29.18 -3.41
N LEU A 473 1.27 29.42 -2.12
CA LEU A 473 2.29 29.18 -1.11
C LEU A 473 2.44 27.68 -0.88
N ASP A 474 3.68 27.20 -0.83
CA ASP A 474 4.00 25.88 -0.28
C ASP A 474 4.18 26.01 1.24
N VAL A 475 4.78 27.12 1.70
CA VAL A 475 5.07 27.39 3.12
C VAL A 475 4.77 28.84 3.45
N LEU A 476 4.10 29.04 4.59
CA LEU A 476 3.94 30.33 5.28
C LEU A 476 4.21 30.14 6.78
N VAL A 477 5.34 30.64 7.26
CA VAL A 477 5.66 30.71 8.69
C VAL A 477 5.34 32.12 9.18
N VAL A 478 4.52 32.23 10.22
CA VAL A 478 4.00 33.49 10.75
C VAL A 478 4.48 33.67 12.17
N ASP A 479 5.15 34.79 12.43
CA ASP A 479 5.54 35.14 13.78
C ASP A 479 4.36 35.77 14.53
N VAL A 480 3.96 35.14 15.65
CA VAL A 480 2.84 35.59 16.48
C VAL A 480 3.16 36.84 17.29
N THR A 481 4.43 37.16 17.51
CA THR A 481 4.88 38.40 18.16
C THR A 481 4.88 39.60 17.20
N ASN A 482 4.58 39.35 15.91
CA ASN A 482 4.49 40.32 14.82
C ASN A 482 5.84 40.91 14.37
N GLU A 483 6.94 40.26 14.76
CA GLU A 483 8.29 40.58 14.35
C GLU A 483 9.09 39.29 14.34
N LEU A 484 9.72 38.97 13.22
CA LEU A 484 10.63 37.83 13.16
C LEU A 484 11.95 38.17 13.87
N ASP A 485 12.50 37.22 14.60
CA ASP A 485 13.82 37.35 15.23
C ASP A 485 14.96 37.36 14.18
N THR A 486 15.95 38.20 14.43
CA THR A 486 17.14 38.45 13.60
C THR A 486 18.06 37.28 13.38
N ASP A 487 18.11 36.34 14.33
CA ASP A 487 19.06 35.21 14.27
C ASP A 487 18.51 34.02 13.47
N VAL A 488 17.20 33.98 13.26
CA VAL A 488 16.51 32.88 12.57
C VAL A 488 16.45 33.09 11.04
N TYR A 489 16.94 34.22 10.52
CA TYR A 489 16.87 34.58 9.10
C TYR A 489 17.95 33.95 8.20
N PRO A 490 17.63 33.66 6.92
CA PRO A 490 18.63 33.65 5.86
C PRO A 490 19.09 35.09 5.60
N ASN A 491 20.41 35.31 5.55
CA ASN A 491 21.02 36.62 5.25
C ASN A 491 20.68 37.14 3.85
#